data_AF-A0A7Z9FB93-F1
#
_entry.id   AF-A0A7Z9FB93-F1
#
_cell.length_a   1.000
_cell.length_b   1.000
_cell.length_c   1.000
_cell.angle_alpha   90.00
_cell.angle_beta   90.00
_cell.angle_gamma   90.00
#
_symmetry.space_group_name_H-M   'P 1'
#
loop_
_entity.id
_entity.type
_entity.pdbx_description
1 polymer ?
#
loop_
_entity_poly.entity_id
_entity_poly.type
_entity_poly.pdbx_seq_one_letter_code
_entity_poly.pdbx_strand_id
1 'polypeptide(L)'
;DPSCYITPDCVLDVTDVHFETTGQNRVRVVGARARARTETYKVSVGYHDGYIGMGEISYAGINSVARARLAGEVVADRLKMCGFVYEDFRTELIGMESLHGKMETQLEPYEVRLRVAGRSALRRLAEAIGLEVETLYTNGPAGGAGATQVVRDLFAVQSVLLPRQLVNPSVRVEQLT
;
A
#
# COMPACT_ATOMS: atom_id res chain seq x y z
N ASP A 1 -21.38 14.23 -8.15
CA ASP A 1 -22.12 15.47 -8.44
C ASP A 1 -21.15 16.65 -8.39
N PRO A 2 -20.78 17.23 -9.54
CA PRO A 2 -19.87 18.38 -9.63
C PRO A 2 -20.46 19.68 -9.05
N SER A 3 -21.77 19.76 -8.83
CA SER A 3 -22.39 20.93 -8.21
C SER A 3 -22.24 20.95 -6.68
N CYS A 4 -21.86 19.83 -6.07
CA CYS A 4 -21.86 19.62 -4.62
C CYS A 4 -20.49 19.16 -4.07
N TYR A 5 -19.39 19.77 -4.53
CA TYR A 5 -18.06 19.43 -4.03
C TYR A 5 -17.78 20.08 -2.67
N ILE A 6 -17.88 19.31 -1.60
CA ILE A 6 -17.67 19.81 -0.23
C ILE A 6 -16.20 20.15 0.00
N THR A 7 -15.95 21.37 0.49
CA THR A 7 -14.66 21.85 0.98
C THR A 7 -14.76 22.27 2.45
N PRO A 8 -13.65 22.59 3.13
CA PRO A 8 -13.69 23.09 4.51
C PRO A 8 -14.48 24.40 4.70
N ASP A 9 -14.63 25.21 3.66
CA ASP A 9 -15.17 26.58 3.78
C ASP A 9 -16.45 26.81 2.96
N CYS A 10 -16.77 25.92 2.02
CA CYS A 10 -17.96 26.03 1.19
C CYS A 10 -18.32 24.70 0.53
N VAL A 11 -19.50 24.63 -0.09
CA VAL A 11 -19.82 23.60 -1.07
C VAL A 11 -19.63 24.20 -2.45
N LEU A 12 -18.59 23.76 -3.14
CA LEU A 12 -18.19 24.26 -4.45
C LEU A 12 -19.06 23.63 -5.53
N ASP A 13 -19.57 24.48 -6.42
CA ASP A 13 -20.21 24.11 -7.67
C ASP A 13 -19.24 24.42 -8.82
N VAL A 14 -18.78 23.36 -9.48
CA VAL A 14 -17.84 23.46 -10.61
C VAL A 14 -18.48 23.16 -11.97
N THR A 15 -19.81 23.14 -12.09
CA THR A 15 -20.47 22.79 -13.36
C THR A 15 -20.17 23.77 -14.49
N ASP A 16 -19.96 25.05 -14.16
CA ASP A 16 -19.81 26.13 -15.12
C ASP A 16 -18.39 26.72 -15.10
N VAL A 17 -17.41 25.92 -14.67
CA VAL A 17 -16.01 26.37 -14.64
C VAL A 17 -15.43 26.35 -16.05
N HIS A 18 -14.87 27.50 -16.45
CA HIS A 18 -14.20 27.68 -17.73
C HIS A 18 -12.80 28.26 -17.55
N PHE A 19 -11.91 27.88 -18.46
CA PHE A 19 -10.52 28.33 -18.49
C PHE A 19 -10.31 29.24 -19.69
N GLU A 20 -9.81 30.45 -19.44
CA GLU A 20 -9.48 31.43 -20.48
C GLU A 20 -7.96 31.64 -20.52
N THR A 21 -7.33 31.41 -21.67
CA THR A 21 -5.91 31.76 -21.86
C THR A 21 -5.79 33.28 -21.93
N THR A 22 -5.10 33.87 -20.95
CA THR A 22 -4.92 35.34 -20.84
C THR A 22 -3.49 35.79 -21.10
N GLY A 23 -2.63 34.87 -21.55
CA GLY A 23 -1.27 35.14 -22.02
C GLY A 23 -0.40 33.89 -22.01
N GLN A 24 0.87 34.05 -22.38
CA GLN A 24 1.85 32.97 -22.28
C GLN A 24 1.96 32.50 -20.83
N ASN A 25 1.79 31.20 -20.59
CA ASN A 25 1.81 30.57 -19.26
C ASN A 25 0.81 31.16 -18.26
N ARG A 26 -0.32 31.73 -18.73
CA ARG A 26 -1.34 32.32 -17.86
C ARG A 26 -2.74 31.91 -18.28
N VAL A 27 -3.45 31.32 -17.34
CA VAL A 27 -4.85 30.91 -17.51
C VAL A 27 -5.67 31.56 -16.41
N ARG A 28 -6.82 32.12 -16.79
CA ARG A 28 -7.84 32.62 -15.87
C ARG A 28 -8.91 31.54 -15.72
N VAL A 29 -9.35 31.30 -14.49
CA VAL A 29 -10.47 30.40 -14.20
C VAL A 29 -11.68 31.25 -13.84
N VAL A 30 -12.82 31.03 -14.50
CA VAL A 30 -14.08 31.76 -14.29
C VAL A 30 -15.25 30.80 -14.11
N GLY A 31 -16.35 31.27 -13.54
CA GLY A 31 -17.62 30.52 -13.47
C GLY A 31 -17.79 29.56 -12.29
N ALA A 32 -16.78 29.43 -11.41
CA ALA A 32 -16.94 28.71 -10.14
C ALA A 32 -17.99 29.40 -9.24
N ARG A 33 -18.88 28.62 -8.63
CA ARG A 33 -19.87 29.09 -7.64
C ARG A 33 -19.68 28.36 -6.32
N ALA A 34 -20.18 28.94 -5.23
CA ALA A 34 -20.10 28.33 -3.91
C ALA A 34 -21.39 28.54 -3.11
N ARG A 35 -21.83 27.49 -2.42
CA ARG A 35 -22.86 27.52 -1.38
C ARG A 35 -22.21 27.56 0.00
N ALA A 36 -22.99 27.93 1.01
CA ALA A 36 -22.53 27.98 2.40
C ALA A 36 -21.87 26.66 2.84
N ARG A 37 -20.88 26.76 3.74
CA ARG A 37 -20.23 25.59 4.34
C ARG A 37 -21.23 24.68 5.06
N THR A 38 -20.94 23.38 5.07
CA THR A 38 -21.73 22.40 5.84
C THR A 38 -21.37 22.46 7.33
N GLU A 39 -22.18 21.81 8.17
CA GLU A 39 -21.91 21.64 9.61
C GLU A 39 -20.73 20.69 9.91
N THR A 40 -20.09 20.16 8.86
CA THR A 40 -18.95 19.25 8.93
C THR A 40 -17.70 19.83 8.26
N TYR A 41 -16.53 19.38 8.68
CA TYR A 41 -15.29 19.49 7.91
C TYR A 41 -15.10 18.25 7.05
N LYS A 42 -14.68 18.43 5.79
CA LYS A 42 -14.09 17.33 5.01
C LYS A 42 -12.63 17.19 5.43
N VAL A 43 -12.29 16.06 6.04
CA VAL A 43 -10.95 15.80 6.58
C VAL A 43 -10.41 14.48 6.02
N SER A 44 -9.09 14.40 5.92
CA SER A 44 -8.37 13.15 5.70
C SER A 44 -7.84 12.67 7.04
N VAL A 45 -8.33 11.52 7.51
CA VAL A 45 -7.92 10.92 8.78
C VAL A 45 -6.94 9.81 8.49
N GLY A 46 -5.71 9.95 8.99
CA GLY A 46 -4.74 8.86 9.05
C GLY A 46 -5.00 8.01 10.30
N TYR A 47 -5.05 6.69 10.16
CA TYR A 47 -5.20 5.77 11.28
C TYR A 47 -4.32 4.54 11.10
N HIS A 48 -3.97 3.88 12.20
CA HIS A 48 -3.22 2.63 12.18
C HIS A 48 -4.12 1.51 11.65
N ASP A 49 -3.68 0.86 10.57
CA ASP A 49 -4.41 -0.15 9.80
C ASP A 49 -3.66 -1.49 9.84
N GLY A 50 -3.12 -1.82 11.00
CA GLY A 50 -2.39 -3.06 11.26
C GLY A 50 -0.95 -3.03 10.78
N TYR A 51 -0.49 -4.19 10.31
CA TYR A 51 0.90 -4.46 9.99
C TYR A 51 1.02 -5.20 8.67
N ILE A 52 2.11 -4.95 7.96
CA ILE A 52 2.56 -5.80 6.84
C ILE A 52 3.86 -6.49 7.21
N GLY A 53 3.86 -7.80 7.08
CA GLY A 53 5.04 -8.65 7.21
C GLY A 53 5.54 -9.08 5.85
N MET A 54 6.86 -9.09 5.66
CA MET A 54 7.49 -9.54 4.44
C MET A 54 8.73 -10.38 4.77
N GLY A 55 8.87 -11.49 4.05
CA GLY A 55 10.09 -12.28 3.98
C GLY A 55 10.50 -12.44 2.52
N GLU A 56 11.79 -12.34 2.24
CA GLU A 56 12.32 -12.57 0.90
C GLU A 56 13.54 -13.48 0.92
N ILE A 57 13.78 -14.23 -0.16
CA ILE A 57 14.96 -15.09 -0.33
C ILE A 57 15.27 -15.26 -1.83
N SER A 58 16.55 -15.36 -2.18
CA SER A 58 17.00 -15.52 -3.57
C SER A 58 17.29 -16.97 -3.91
N TYR A 59 17.04 -17.35 -5.16
CA TYR A 59 17.46 -18.60 -5.78
C TYR A 59 18.16 -18.31 -7.10
N ALA A 60 19.26 -19.01 -7.38
CA ALA A 60 20.01 -18.88 -8.63
C ALA A 60 20.40 -20.25 -9.19
N GLY A 61 20.69 -20.29 -10.49
CA GLY A 61 21.02 -21.51 -11.21
C GLY A 61 19.84 -22.14 -11.92
N ILE A 62 20.10 -23.30 -12.52
CA ILE A 62 19.08 -24.11 -13.20
C ILE A 62 17.91 -24.34 -12.25
N ASN A 63 16.68 -24.20 -12.75
CA ASN A 63 15.43 -24.35 -11.99
C ASN A 63 15.31 -23.39 -10.79
N SER A 64 15.92 -22.21 -10.82
CA SER A 64 15.78 -21.18 -9.77
C SER A 64 14.31 -20.78 -9.56
N VAL A 65 13.56 -20.57 -10.64
CA VAL A 65 12.13 -20.22 -10.61
C VAL A 65 11.30 -21.31 -9.95
N ALA A 66 11.44 -22.57 -10.40
CA ALA A 66 10.71 -23.69 -9.82
C ALA A 66 10.99 -23.87 -8.32
N ARG A 67 12.27 -23.72 -7.90
CA ARG A 67 12.64 -23.77 -6.48
C ARG A 67 12.05 -22.62 -5.67
N ALA A 68 12.06 -21.41 -6.21
CA ALA A 68 11.47 -20.24 -5.57
C ALA A 68 9.94 -20.39 -5.40
N ARG A 69 9.24 -20.96 -6.39
CA ARG A 69 7.80 -21.25 -6.30
C ARG A 69 7.50 -22.27 -5.21
N LEU A 70 8.22 -23.39 -5.21
CA LEU A 70 8.09 -24.41 -4.16
C LEU A 70 8.39 -23.84 -2.77
N ALA A 71 9.38 -22.95 -2.66
CA ALA A 71 9.68 -22.27 -1.40
C ALA A 71 8.51 -21.39 -0.92
N GLY A 72 7.87 -20.65 -1.83
CA GLY A 72 6.67 -19.86 -1.53
C GLY A 72 5.49 -20.73 -1.06
N GLU A 73 5.27 -21.87 -1.71
CA GLU A 73 4.25 -22.86 -1.32
C GLU A 73 4.51 -23.43 0.08
N VAL A 74 5.75 -23.85 0.36
CA VAL A 74 6.16 -24.37 1.67
C VAL A 74 5.91 -23.35 2.79
N VAL A 75 6.28 -22.09 2.59
CA VAL A 75 6.03 -21.01 3.55
C VAL A 75 4.54 -20.82 3.77
N ALA A 76 3.76 -20.71 2.69
CA ALA A 76 2.32 -20.51 2.77
C ALA A 76 1.62 -21.65 3.52
N ASP A 77 1.99 -22.89 3.25
CA ASP A 77 1.38 -24.07 3.87
C ASP A 77 1.76 -24.20 5.34
N ARG A 78 3.02 -23.92 5.71
CA ARG A 78 3.44 -23.97 7.12
C ARG A 78 2.81 -22.87 7.96
N LEU A 79 2.69 -21.65 7.44
CA LEU A 79 1.96 -20.58 8.13
C LEU A 79 0.49 -20.98 8.36
N LYS A 80 -0.17 -21.62 7.39
CA LYS A 80 -1.52 -22.16 7.54
C LYS A 80 -1.60 -23.28 8.57
N MET A 81 -0.65 -24.22 8.58
CA MET A 81 -0.58 -25.31 9.58
C MET A 81 -0.42 -24.77 11.00
N CYS A 82 0.28 -23.64 11.17
CA CYS A 82 0.39 -22.92 12.44
C CYS A 82 -0.89 -22.12 12.82
N GLY A 83 -1.93 -22.17 11.99
CA GLY A 83 -3.19 -21.45 12.21
C GLY A 83 -3.12 -19.95 11.91
N PHE A 84 -2.11 -19.49 11.18
CA PHE A 84 -2.02 -18.09 10.79
C PHE A 84 -2.91 -17.78 9.59
N VAL A 85 -3.71 -16.73 9.73
CA VAL A 85 -4.66 -16.24 8.71
C VAL A 85 -4.36 -14.77 8.46
N TYR A 86 -4.30 -14.41 7.18
CA TYR A 86 -3.92 -13.08 6.71
C TYR A 86 -5.04 -12.51 5.83
N GLU A 87 -5.26 -11.19 5.89
CA GLU A 87 -6.31 -10.51 5.12
C GLU A 87 -5.93 -10.40 3.62
N ASP A 88 -4.66 -10.15 3.36
CA ASP A 88 -4.02 -10.17 2.04
C ASP A 88 -2.71 -10.93 2.22
N PHE A 89 -2.51 -12.01 1.45
CA PHE A 89 -1.30 -12.83 1.49
C PHE A 89 -0.85 -13.14 0.08
N ARG A 90 0.43 -12.91 -0.21
CA ARG A 90 1.00 -13.05 -1.55
C ARG A 90 2.35 -13.73 -1.49
N THR A 91 2.56 -14.62 -2.45
CA THR A 91 3.84 -15.23 -2.78
C THR A 91 4.16 -14.85 -4.22
N GLU A 92 5.18 -14.03 -4.41
CA GLU A 92 5.49 -13.41 -5.69
C GLU A 92 6.97 -13.57 -6.00
N LEU A 93 7.29 -13.69 -7.29
CA LEU A 93 8.67 -13.62 -7.77
C LEU A 93 8.97 -12.21 -8.30
N ILE A 94 9.88 -11.50 -7.63
CA ILE A 94 10.32 -10.16 -8.04
C ILE A 94 11.04 -10.27 -9.38
N GLY A 95 10.66 -9.39 -10.30
CA GLY A 95 11.16 -9.40 -11.68
C GLY A 95 10.37 -10.33 -12.62
N MET A 96 9.40 -11.09 -12.09
CA MET A 96 8.51 -11.92 -12.91
C MET A 96 7.04 -11.49 -12.78
N GLU A 97 6.46 -11.62 -11.58
CA GLU A 97 5.01 -11.50 -11.39
C GLU A 97 4.61 -10.55 -10.25
N SER A 98 5.57 -9.89 -9.61
CA SER A 98 5.34 -9.00 -8.46
C SER A 98 4.63 -7.67 -8.76
N LEU A 99 4.44 -7.31 -10.04
CA LEU A 99 3.76 -6.08 -10.45
C LEU A 99 2.47 -6.36 -11.23
N HIS A 100 2.58 -7.12 -12.32
CA HIS A 100 1.46 -7.39 -13.25
C HIS A 100 0.86 -8.78 -13.10
N GLY A 101 1.29 -9.56 -12.10
CA GLY A 101 0.92 -10.97 -11.98
C GLY A 101 1.58 -11.84 -13.05
N LYS A 102 1.10 -13.08 -13.18
CA LYS A 102 1.65 -14.08 -14.09
C LYS A 102 1.28 -13.74 -15.53
N MET A 103 2.27 -13.68 -16.42
CA MET A 103 2.06 -13.51 -17.86
C MET A 103 2.20 -14.85 -18.59
N GLU A 104 1.53 -15.00 -19.74
CA GLU A 104 1.51 -16.25 -20.51
C GLU A 104 2.88 -16.64 -21.09
N THR A 105 3.68 -15.66 -21.48
CA THR A 105 5.00 -15.87 -22.06
C THR A 105 6.05 -15.14 -21.25
N GLN A 106 6.85 -15.89 -20.48
CA GLN A 106 7.91 -15.31 -19.67
C GLN A 106 9.14 -16.22 -19.70
N LEU A 107 10.28 -15.64 -20.09
CA LEU A 107 11.56 -16.34 -20.00
C LEU A 107 11.94 -16.48 -18.53
N GLU A 108 12.39 -17.67 -18.14
CA GLU A 108 12.86 -17.89 -16.78
C GLU A 108 14.28 -17.33 -16.61
N PRO A 109 14.50 -16.39 -15.68
CA PRO A 109 15.83 -15.85 -15.43
C PRO A 109 16.73 -16.87 -14.73
N TYR A 110 18.04 -16.68 -14.83
CA TYR A 110 19.01 -17.54 -14.13
C TYR A 110 18.90 -17.40 -12.60
N GLU A 111 18.45 -16.24 -12.11
CA GLU A 111 18.21 -15.98 -10.70
C GLU A 111 16.90 -15.23 -10.48
N VAL A 112 16.29 -15.45 -9.32
CA VAL A 112 15.02 -14.83 -8.94
C VAL A 112 14.97 -14.61 -7.44
N ARG A 113 14.19 -13.60 -7.03
CA ARG A 113 13.91 -13.28 -5.63
C ARG A 113 12.46 -13.62 -5.31
N LEU A 114 12.24 -14.58 -4.43
CA LEU A 114 10.93 -14.83 -3.83
C LEU A 114 10.63 -13.73 -2.81
N ARG A 115 9.41 -13.22 -2.84
CA ARG A 115 8.82 -12.36 -1.82
C ARG A 115 7.53 -12.99 -1.31
N VAL A 116 7.46 -13.22 -0.01
CA VAL A 116 6.24 -13.60 0.70
C VAL A 116 5.82 -12.41 1.55
N ALA A 117 4.58 -11.95 1.38
CA ALA A 117 4.07 -10.77 2.08
C ALA A 117 2.65 -11.02 2.57
N GLY A 118 2.32 -10.46 3.72
CA GLY A 118 0.96 -10.57 4.25
C GLY A 118 0.58 -9.46 5.22
N ARG A 119 -0.70 -9.08 5.18
CA ARG A 119 -1.31 -8.08 6.06
C ARG A 119 -2.05 -8.73 7.21
N SER A 120 -1.92 -8.13 8.39
CA SER A 120 -2.67 -8.55 9.58
C SER A 120 -2.83 -7.41 10.57
N ALA A 121 -3.95 -7.38 11.31
CA ALA A 121 -4.12 -6.53 12.47
C ALA A 121 -3.14 -6.87 13.63
N LEU A 122 -2.57 -8.08 13.65
CA LEU A 122 -1.66 -8.52 14.71
C LEU A 122 -0.21 -8.54 14.25
N ARG A 123 0.65 -7.75 14.91
CA ARG A 123 2.08 -7.66 14.58
C ARG A 123 2.78 -9.02 14.56
N ARG A 124 2.46 -9.90 15.52
CA ARG A 124 3.05 -11.25 15.63
C ARG A 124 2.82 -12.11 14.37
N LEU A 125 1.67 -11.95 13.70
CA LEU A 125 1.36 -12.68 12.46
C LEU A 125 2.19 -12.14 11.31
N ALA A 126 2.37 -10.82 11.23
CA ALA A 126 3.24 -10.18 10.25
C ALA A 126 4.71 -10.61 10.43
N GLU A 127 5.21 -10.65 11.66
CA GLU A 127 6.57 -11.12 11.99
C GLU A 127 6.79 -12.58 11.60
N ALA A 128 5.77 -13.44 11.77
CA ALA A 128 5.87 -14.86 11.42
C ALA A 128 6.21 -15.12 9.94
N ILE A 129 5.82 -14.22 9.02
CA ILE A 129 6.14 -14.37 7.59
C ILE A 129 7.64 -14.32 7.36
N GLY A 130 8.31 -13.29 7.90
CA GLY A 130 9.75 -13.13 7.75
C GLY A 130 10.52 -14.28 8.40
N LEU A 131 10.07 -14.72 9.58
CA LEU A 131 10.65 -15.86 10.29
C LEU A 131 10.52 -17.16 9.50
N GLU A 132 9.33 -17.46 8.95
CA GLU A 132 9.11 -18.68 8.17
C GLU A 132 9.96 -18.69 6.89
N VAL A 133 10.09 -17.55 6.20
CA VAL A 133 10.99 -17.43 5.03
C VAL A 133 12.45 -17.69 5.41
N GLU A 134 12.90 -17.19 6.57
CA GLU A 134 14.27 -17.43 7.03
C GLU A 134 14.54 -18.93 7.29
N THR A 135 13.52 -19.71 7.70
CA THR A 135 13.69 -21.16 7.88
C THR A 135 14.05 -21.91 6.60
N LEU A 136 13.83 -21.32 5.42
CA LEU A 136 14.12 -21.95 4.13
C LEU A 136 15.61 -22.22 3.91
N TYR A 137 16.50 -21.58 4.67
CA TYR A 137 17.93 -21.93 4.66
C TYR A 137 18.19 -23.41 4.97
N THR A 138 17.41 -23.99 5.88
CA THR A 138 17.62 -25.35 6.37
C THR A 138 16.44 -26.27 6.11
N ASN A 139 15.25 -25.71 5.89
CA ASN A 139 13.99 -26.45 5.73
C ASN A 139 13.27 -26.14 4.41
N GLY A 140 13.98 -25.55 3.43
CA GLY A 140 13.44 -25.18 2.14
C GLY A 140 14.11 -25.89 0.95
N PRO A 141 13.71 -25.55 -0.28
CA PRO A 141 14.40 -26.00 -1.49
C PRO A 141 15.88 -25.60 -1.48
N ALA A 142 16.73 -26.47 -2.06
CA ALA A 142 18.18 -26.29 -2.02
C ALA A 142 18.64 -24.98 -2.69
N GLY A 143 19.69 -24.37 -2.15
CA GLY A 143 20.36 -23.21 -2.75
C GLY A 143 19.62 -21.87 -2.58
N GLY A 144 18.79 -21.75 -1.53
CA GLY A 144 18.24 -20.46 -1.10
C GLY A 144 19.31 -19.62 -0.39
N ALA A 145 19.37 -18.32 -0.68
CA ALA A 145 20.34 -17.42 -0.07
C ALA A 145 19.82 -15.99 0.09
N GLY A 146 20.45 -15.25 1.01
CA GLY A 146 20.21 -13.82 1.20
C GLY A 146 18.84 -13.51 1.79
N ALA A 147 18.32 -14.33 2.69
CA ALA A 147 17.01 -14.10 3.29
C ALA A 147 16.95 -12.72 3.99
N THR A 148 15.84 -12.01 3.84
CA THR A 148 15.57 -10.73 4.53
C THR A 148 14.17 -10.71 5.09
N GLN A 149 14.01 -10.08 6.25
CA GLN A 149 12.72 -9.92 6.93
C GLN A 149 12.44 -8.44 7.18
N VAL A 150 11.18 -8.04 6.99
CA VAL A 150 10.71 -6.67 7.23
C VAL A 150 9.30 -6.73 7.80
N VAL A 151 9.06 -5.96 8.86
CA VAL A 151 7.71 -5.68 9.37
C VAL A 151 7.52 -4.17 9.46
N ARG A 152 6.38 -3.68 8.99
CA ARG A 152 6.04 -2.26 9.01
C ARG A 152 4.63 -2.05 9.54
N ASP A 153 4.45 -0.94 10.25
CA ASP A 153 3.13 -0.39 10.54
C ASP A 153 2.47 0.09 9.23
N LEU A 154 1.20 -0.24 9.07
CA LEU A 154 0.37 0.28 8.00
C LEU A 154 -0.44 1.45 8.56
N PHE A 155 -0.38 2.59 7.86
CA PHE A 155 -1.26 3.72 8.13
C PHE A 155 -2.13 3.94 6.90
N ALA A 156 -3.44 3.79 7.08
CA ALA A 156 -4.42 4.07 6.05
C ALA A 156 -4.93 5.51 6.20
N VAL A 157 -5.41 6.08 5.09
CA VAL A 157 -6.03 7.40 5.06
C VAL A 157 -7.44 7.27 4.55
N GLN A 158 -8.40 7.81 5.29
CA GLN A 158 -9.80 7.87 4.87
C GLN A 158 -10.28 9.31 4.86
N SER A 159 -10.97 9.70 3.78
CA SER A 159 -11.69 10.97 3.73
C SER A 159 -13.07 10.81 4.37
N VAL A 160 -13.34 11.62 5.39
CA VAL A 160 -14.60 11.60 6.14
C VAL A 160 -15.16 13.01 6.34
N LEU A 161 -16.43 13.09 6.72
CA LEU A 161 -17.07 14.32 7.17
C LEU A 161 -17.13 14.32 8.70
N LEU A 162 -16.40 15.23 9.33
CA LEU A 162 -16.30 15.34 10.79
C LEU A 162 -17.14 16.54 11.29
N PRO A 163 -18.08 16.37 12.23
CA PRO A 163 -18.83 17.48 12.81
C PRO A 163 -17.90 18.58 13.34
N ARG A 164 -18.17 19.84 12.97
CA ARG A 164 -17.29 20.97 13.32
C ARG A 164 -17.15 21.16 14.83
N GLN A 165 -18.19 20.83 15.59
CA GLN A 165 -18.22 20.99 17.05
C GLN A 165 -17.19 20.08 17.76
N LEU A 166 -16.69 19.04 17.08
CA LEU A 166 -15.64 18.16 17.61
C LEU A 166 -14.21 18.69 17.36
N VAL A 167 -14.07 19.82 16.65
CA VAL A 167 -12.78 20.39 16.27
C VAL A 167 -12.62 21.75 16.94
N ASN A 168 -11.54 21.93 17.71
CA ASN A 168 -11.15 23.21 18.29
C ASN A 168 -9.88 23.73 17.59
N PRO A 169 -10.00 24.53 16.52
CA PRO A 169 -8.83 24.95 15.73
C PRO A 169 -7.99 25.97 16.50
N SER A 170 -6.66 25.76 16.53
CA SER A 170 -5.68 26.72 17.02
C SER A 170 -4.67 27.05 15.92
N VAL A 171 -4.47 28.33 15.63
CA VAL A 171 -3.50 28.78 14.61
C VAL A 171 -2.28 29.37 15.31
N ARG A 172 -1.10 28.83 15.02
CA ARG A 172 0.19 29.38 15.43
C ARG A 172 0.93 29.85 14.19
N VAL A 173 1.36 31.10 14.18
CA VAL A 173 2.17 31.68 13.11
C VAL A 173 3.59 31.81 13.62
N GLU A 174 4.55 31.24 12.89
CA GLU A 174 5.97 31.35 13.19
C GLU A 174 6.68 32.06 12.05
N GLN A 175 7.51 33.05 12.39
CA GLN A 175 8.39 33.70 11.43
C GLN A 175 9.74 32.99 11.48
N LEU A 176 10.10 32.31 10.40
CA LEU A 176 11.44 31.74 10.23
C LEU A 176 12.38 32.88 9.80
N THR A 177 13.20 33.36 10.73
CA THR A 177 14.32 34.29 10.47
C THR A 177 15.60 33.53 10.14
#